data_AF-A0A3D1PAE6-F1
#
_entry.id   AF-A0A3D1PAE6-F1
#
_cell.length_a   1.000
_cell.length_b   1.000
_cell.length_c   1.000
_cell.angle_alpha   90.00
_cell.angle_beta   90.00
_cell.angle_gamma   90.00
#
_symmetry.space_group_name_H-M   'P 1'
#
loop_
_entity.id
_entity.type
_entity.pdbx_description
1 polymer ?
#
loop_
_entity_poly.entity_id
_entity_poly.type
_entity_poly.pdbx_seq_one_letter_code
_entity_poly.pdbx_strand_id
1 'polypeptide(L)'
;MLPKPTVLPPEKPTEQQPDIAEQIARMREIAPIIAEYLLVLNSTAFKGNRYSAAIENNQLTLVRNSDGIQVMKASYTLEEWQPVEPPQLGDEDITQLQKLIPVIQQLKKKQKKVSLPKIELE
;
A
#
# COMPACT_ATOMS: atom_id res chain seq x y z
N MET A 1 36.97 20.72 -39.91
CA MET A 1 36.95 21.25 -38.53
C MET A 1 35.62 20.88 -37.90
N LEU A 2 35.65 20.19 -36.75
CA LEU A 2 34.50 19.57 -36.07
C LEU A 2 33.53 20.63 -35.48
N PRO A 3 32.20 20.40 -35.45
CA PRO A 3 31.28 21.23 -34.68
C PRO A 3 31.44 20.96 -33.17
N LYS A 4 31.36 22.03 -32.37
CA LYS A 4 31.44 21.99 -30.90
C LYS A 4 30.25 21.22 -30.31
N PRO A 5 30.42 20.46 -29.21
CA PRO A 5 29.31 19.83 -28.52
C PRO A 5 28.45 20.89 -27.82
N THR A 6 27.15 20.90 -28.16
CA THR A 6 26.11 21.65 -27.45
C THR A 6 26.01 21.11 -26.03
N VAL A 7 26.43 21.90 -25.05
CA VAL A 7 26.19 21.64 -23.63
C VAL A 7 24.70 21.87 -23.38
N LEU A 8 23.97 20.78 -23.14
CA LEU A 8 22.60 20.82 -22.63
C LEU A 8 22.58 21.62 -21.31
N PRO A 9 21.58 22.50 -21.08
CA PRO A 9 21.50 23.26 -19.84
C PRO A 9 21.29 22.31 -18.64
N PRO A 10 21.84 22.64 -17.46
CA PRO A 10 21.64 21.84 -16.26
C PRO A 10 20.14 21.84 -15.92
N GLU A 11 19.56 20.65 -15.84
CA GLU A 11 18.21 20.45 -15.29
C GLU A 11 18.16 21.08 -13.89
N LYS A 12 17.12 21.88 -13.65
CA LYS A 12 16.86 22.55 -12.36
C LYS A 12 16.87 21.54 -11.21
N PRO A 13 17.13 21.98 -9.96
CA PRO A 13 17.10 21.09 -8.81
C PRO A 13 15.67 20.59 -8.62
N THR A 14 15.43 19.34 -8.97
CA THR A 14 14.13 18.69 -8.82
C THR A 14 13.82 18.61 -7.33
N GLU A 15 12.71 19.22 -6.93
CA GLU A 15 12.02 18.94 -5.67
C GLU A 15 12.14 17.45 -5.36
N GLN A 16 12.60 17.12 -4.15
CA GLN A 16 12.96 15.77 -3.71
C GLN A 16 11.73 14.86 -3.71
N GLN A 17 11.35 14.35 -4.87
CA GLN A 17 10.55 13.13 -4.98
C GLN A 17 11.39 12.00 -4.41
N PRO A 18 10.86 11.18 -3.48
CA PRO A 18 11.58 10.03 -2.96
C PRO A 18 12.06 9.15 -4.11
N ASP A 19 13.27 8.61 -4.00
CA ASP A 19 13.82 7.73 -5.02
C ASP A 19 12.87 6.56 -5.31
N ILE A 20 12.81 6.10 -6.56
CA ILE A 20 11.92 5.01 -6.97
C ILE A 20 12.16 3.77 -6.09
N ALA A 21 13.41 3.48 -5.69
CA ALA A 21 13.72 2.37 -4.81
C ALA A 21 13.13 2.56 -3.39
N GLU A 22 13.12 3.80 -2.89
CA GLU A 22 12.48 4.12 -1.60
C GLU A 22 10.97 3.95 -1.68
N GLN A 23 10.33 4.40 -2.77
CA GLN A 23 8.91 4.18 -3.01
C GLN A 23 8.55 2.70 -3.07
N ILE A 24 9.39 1.88 -3.72
CA ILE A 24 9.20 0.42 -3.77
C ILE A 24 9.34 -0.19 -2.37
N ALA A 25 10.32 0.24 -1.57
CA ALA A 25 10.48 -0.24 -0.20
C ALA A 25 9.25 0.10 0.66
N ARG A 26 8.75 1.33 0.55
CA ARG A 26 7.51 1.79 1.20
C ARG A 26 6.30 0.96 0.78
N MET A 27 6.14 0.69 -0.51
CA MET A 27 5.08 -0.18 -1.03
C MET A 27 5.16 -1.59 -0.42
N ARG A 28 6.37 -2.19 -0.36
CA ARG A 28 6.57 -3.54 0.22
C ARG A 28 6.19 -3.61 1.69
N GLU A 29 6.31 -2.50 2.41
CA GLU A 29 5.85 -2.40 3.80
C GLU A 29 4.31 -2.28 3.90
N ILE A 30 3.71 -1.47 3.04
CA ILE A 30 2.28 -1.10 3.13
C ILE A 30 1.34 -2.12 2.48
N ALA A 31 1.71 -2.69 1.34
CA ALA A 31 0.90 -3.66 0.63
C ALA A 31 0.41 -4.83 1.50
N PRO A 32 1.26 -5.52 2.31
CA PRO A 32 0.80 -6.60 3.16
C PRO A 32 -0.16 -6.13 4.26
N ILE A 33 0.02 -4.91 4.82
CA ILE A 33 -0.87 -4.36 5.85
C ILE A 33 -2.29 -4.20 5.28
N ILE A 34 -2.40 -3.67 4.07
CA ILE A 34 -3.70 -3.45 3.41
C ILE A 34 -4.34 -4.78 3.02
N ALA A 35 -3.56 -5.70 2.45
CA ALA A 35 -4.04 -7.03 2.10
C ALA A 35 -4.55 -7.80 3.33
N GLU A 36 -3.83 -7.73 4.45
CA GLU A 36 -4.24 -8.34 5.71
C GLU A 36 -5.49 -7.66 6.29
N TYR A 37 -5.61 -6.34 6.17
CA TYR A 37 -6.82 -5.62 6.57
C TYR A 37 -8.05 -6.07 5.78
N LEU A 38 -7.93 -6.16 4.45
CA LEU A 38 -8.98 -6.68 3.57
C LEU A 38 -9.36 -8.13 3.94
N LEU A 39 -8.36 -8.99 4.16
CA LEU A 39 -8.57 -10.38 4.60
C LEU A 39 -9.35 -10.46 5.91
N VAL A 40 -8.98 -9.64 6.90
CA VAL A 40 -9.65 -9.63 8.21
C VAL A 40 -11.06 -9.04 8.13
N LEU A 41 -11.33 -8.17 7.16
CA LEU A 41 -12.69 -7.72 6.85
C LEU A 41 -13.50 -8.76 6.05
N ASN A 42 -12.89 -9.87 5.62
CA ASN A 42 -13.47 -10.84 4.70
C ASN A 42 -14.01 -10.17 3.43
N SER A 43 -13.23 -9.23 2.87
CA SER A 43 -13.60 -8.44 1.70
C SER A 43 -12.42 -8.31 0.74
N THR A 44 -12.70 -8.22 -0.55
CA THR A 44 -11.70 -7.92 -1.58
C THR A 44 -11.52 -6.42 -1.81
N ALA A 45 -12.42 -5.59 -1.28
CA ALA A 45 -12.33 -4.14 -1.38
C ALA A 45 -12.81 -3.44 -0.11
N PHE A 46 -12.30 -2.24 0.13
CA PHE A 46 -12.80 -1.33 1.15
C PHE A 46 -12.81 0.10 0.62
N LYS A 47 -13.78 0.89 1.10
CA LYS A 47 -13.87 2.32 0.86
C LYS A 47 -13.89 3.04 2.21
N GLY A 48 -12.77 3.64 2.56
CA GLY A 48 -12.62 4.45 3.76
C GLY A 48 -12.80 5.94 3.47
N ASN A 49 -12.57 6.76 4.50
CA ASN A 49 -12.59 8.22 4.32
C ASN A 49 -11.37 8.73 3.54
N ARG A 50 -10.17 8.28 3.92
CA ARG A 50 -8.90 8.73 3.30
C ARG A 50 -8.45 7.89 2.12
N TYR A 51 -8.71 6.58 2.16
CA TYR A 51 -8.27 5.64 1.15
C TYR A 51 -9.38 4.71 0.73
N SER A 52 -9.28 4.23 -0.51
CA SER A 52 -10.01 3.07 -1.00
C SER A 52 -8.99 2.06 -1.50
N ALA A 53 -9.16 0.79 -1.16
CA ALA A 53 -8.30 -0.28 -1.68
C ALA A 53 -9.12 -1.43 -2.22
N ALA A 54 -8.57 -2.12 -3.21
CA ALA A 54 -9.16 -3.30 -3.82
C ALA A 54 -8.09 -4.30 -4.24
N ILE A 55 -8.38 -5.59 -4.11
CA ILE A 55 -7.60 -6.69 -4.67
C ILE A 55 -8.42 -7.31 -5.79
N GLU A 56 -7.95 -7.15 -7.02
CA GLU A 56 -8.56 -7.72 -8.23
C GLU A 56 -7.48 -8.32 -9.11
N ASN A 57 -7.72 -9.50 -9.69
CA ASN A 57 -6.75 -10.19 -10.55
C ASN A 57 -5.34 -10.29 -9.93
N ASN A 58 -5.27 -10.60 -8.63
CA ASN A 58 -4.03 -10.68 -7.86
C ASN A 58 -3.20 -9.37 -7.80
N GLN A 59 -3.86 -8.23 -8.03
CA GLN A 59 -3.28 -6.90 -7.94
C GLN A 59 -4.01 -6.10 -6.86
N LEU A 60 -3.25 -5.58 -5.91
CA LEU A 60 -3.69 -4.64 -4.89
C LEU A 60 -3.57 -3.22 -5.44
N THR A 61 -4.68 -2.51 -5.46
CA THR A 61 -4.76 -1.10 -5.83
C THR A 61 -5.12 -0.28 -4.60
N LEU A 62 -4.46 0.87 -4.42
CA LEU A 62 -4.75 1.84 -3.38
C LEU A 62 -4.95 3.23 -4.01
N VAL A 63 -6.08 3.84 -3.69
CA VAL A 63 -6.45 5.18 -4.14
C VAL A 63 -6.57 6.09 -2.92
N ARG A 64 -5.94 7.26 -2.98
CA ARG A 64 -6.13 8.35 -2.02
C ARG A 64 -7.38 9.12 -2.42
N ASN A 65 -8.34 9.23 -1.51
CA ASN A 65 -9.65 9.78 -1.83
C ASN A 65 -9.68 11.32 -1.88
N SER A 66 -8.69 12.00 -1.29
CA SER A 66 -8.63 13.47 -1.28
C SER A 66 -8.42 14.06 -2.67
N ASP A 67 -7.66 13.37 -3.53
CA ASP A 67 -7.31 13.78 -4.89
C ASP A 67 -7.73 12.75 -5.94
N GLY A 68 -8.21 11.57 -5.52
CA GLY A 68 -8.61 10.48 -6.41
C GLY A 68 -7.42 9.78 -7.07
N ILE A 69 -6.20 10.02 -6.59
CA ILE A 69 -4.98 9.50 -7.22
C ILE A 69 -4.73 8.07 -6.74
N GLN A 70 -4.42 7.17 -7.69
CA GLN A 70 -3.89 5.85 -7.39
C GLN A 70 -2.43 6.00 -6.92
N VAL A 71 -2.21 5.86 -5.61
CA VAL A 71 -0.89 6.03 -5.00
C VAL A 71 -0.09 4.72 -4.98
N MET A 72 -0.74 3.57 -5.19
CA MET A 72 -0.06 2.28 -5.22
C MET A 72 -0.84 1.27 -6.06
N LYS A 73 -0.12 0.49 -6.87
CA LYS A 73 -0.63 -0.69 -7.56
C LYS A 73 0.44 -1.77 -7.57
N ALA A 74 0.16 -2.89 -6.93
CA ALA A 74 1.14 -3.95 -6.69
C ALA A 74 0.55 -5.33 -6.97
N SER A 75 1.32 -6.22 -7.56
CA SER A 75 0.96 -7.64 -7.75
C SER A 75 1.68 -8.51 -6.75
N TYR A 76 1.00 -9.53 -6.24
CA TYR A 76 1.65 -10.51 -5.36
C TYR A 76 2.25 -11.67 -6.19
N THR A 77 3.57 -11.68 -6.37
CA THR A 77 4.28 -12.65 -7.22
C THR A 77 5.54 -13.13 -6.53
N LEU A 78 5.85 -14.42 -6.62
CA LEU A 78 7.05 -15.00 -5.98
C LEU A 78 7.12 -14.69 -4.47
N GLU A 79 5.97 -14.80 -3.78
CA GLU A 79 5.85 -14.54 -2.34
C GLU A 79 6.17 -13.10 -1.92
N GLU A 80 6.23 -12.16 -2.87
CA GLU A 80 6.53 -10.76 -2.62
C GLU A 80 5.58 -9.82 -3.38
N TRP A 81 5.32 -8.64 -2.81
CA TRP A 81 4.62 -7.56 -3.51
C TRP A 81 5.57 -6.84 -4.46
N GLN A 82 5.26 -6.87 -5.76
CA GLN A 82 5.99 -6.16 -6.80
C GLN A 82 5.16 -5.00 -7.34
N PRO A 83 5.78 -3.85 -7.64
CA PRO A 83 5.07 -2.72 -8.23
C PRO A 83 4.60 -3.08 -9.65
N VAL A 84 3.33 -2.82 -9.97
CA VAL A 84 2.83 -2.83 -11.35
C VAL A 84 3.12 -1.50 -12.02
N GLU A 85 3.04 -0.42 -11.24
CA GLU A 85 3.33 0.96 -11.62
C GLU A 85 4.16 1.61 -10.50
N PRO A 86 4.95 2.67 -10.78
CA PRO A 86 5.72 3.37 -9.75
C PRO A 86 4.81 3.89 -8.62
N PRO A 87 5.04 3.47 -7.36
CA PRO A 87 4.26 3.95 -6.23
C PRO A 87 4.56 5.43 -5.94
N GLN A 88 3.54 6.11 -5.44
CA GLN A 88 3.57 7.53 -5.05
C GLN A 88 3.06 7.69 -3.61
N LEU A 89 3.69 6.94 -2.70
CA LEU A 89 3.38 6.95 -1.27
C LEU A 89 4.21 8.03 -0.56
N GLY A 90 3.54 9.08 -0.10
CA GLY A 90 4.11 10.10 0.77
C GLY A 90 4.17 9.64 2.23
N ASP A 91 4.93 10.37 3.05
CA ASP A 91 5.12 10.03 4.47
C ASP A 91 3.79 10.00 5.26
N GLU A 92 2.86 10.89 4.90
CA GLU A 92 1.52 10.88 5.46
C GLU A 92 0.78 9.57 5.12
N ASP A 93 0.89 9.07 3.88
CA ASP A 93 0.23 7.83 3.51
C ASP A 93 0.73 6.66 4.35
N ILE A 94 2.05 6.53 4.48
CA ILE A 94 2.69 5.49 5.29
C ILE A 94 2.19 5.57 6.74
N THR A 95 2.27 6.76 7.33
CA THR A 95 1.87 6.99 8.71
C THR A 95 0.40 6.66 8.96
N GLN A 96 -0.50 6.99 8.03
CA GLN A 96 -1.93 6.67 8.19
C GLN A 96 -2.21 5.18 7.99
N LEU A 97 -1.56 4.53 7.02
CA LEU A 97 -1.79 3.12 6.70
C LEU A 97 -1.21 2.18 7.75
N GLN A 98 -0.07 2.53 8.37
CA GLN A 98 0.47 1.79 9.52
C GLN A 98 -0.48 1.74 10.72
N LYS A 99 -1.39 2.72 10.89
CA LYS A 99 -2.42 2.69 11.95
C LYS A 99 -3.43 1.55 11.78
N LEU A 100 -3.47 0.90 10.62
CA LEU A 100 -4.28 -0.30 10.43
C LEU A 100 -3.74 -1.50 11.23
N ILE A 101 -2.43 -1.56 11.53
CA ILE A 101 -1.81 -2.67 12.29
C ILE A 101 -2.55 -2.95 13.61
N PRO A 102 -2.72 -1.99 14.54
CA PRO A 102 -3.45 -2.24 15.78
C PRO A 102 -4.95 -2.56 15.54
N VAL A 103 -5.56 -2.05 14.47
CA VAL A 103 -6.96 -2.34 14.11
C VAL A 103 -7.11 -3.79 13.66
N ILE A 104 -6.22 -4.26 12.77
CA ILE A 104 -6.13 -5.64 12.31
C ILE A 104 -6.01 -6.59 13.50
N GLN A 105 -5.10 -6.30 14.43
CA GLN A 105 -4.89 -7.12 15.63
C GLN A 105 -6.14 -7.19 16.52
N GLN A 106 -6.86 -6.07 16.69
CA GLN A 106 -8.11 -6.05 17.44
C GLN A 106 -9.22 -6.87 16.75
N LEU A 107 -9.35 -6.74 15.43
CA LEU A 107 -10.34 -7.48 14.65
C LEU A 107 -10.05 -8.98 14.67
N LYS A 108 -8.79 -9.40 14.51
CA LYS A 108 -8.36 -10.80 14.66
C LYS A 108 -8.73 -11.37 16.04
N LYS A 109 -8.52 -10.60 17.12
CA LYS A 109 -8.91 -11.01 18.48
C LYS A 109 -10.42 -11.16 18.64
N LYS A 110 -11.22 -10.25 18.05
CA LYS A 110 -12.68 -10.35 18.07
C LYS A 110 -13.18 -11.59 17.33
N GLN A 111 -12.63 -11.89 16.16
CA GLN A 111 -12.99 -13.10 15.41
C GLN A 111 -12.64 -14.39 16.16
N LYS A 112 -11.46 -14.45 16.82
CA LYS A 112 -11.09 -15.61 17.66
C LYS A 112 -12.04 -15.84 18.84
N LYS A 113 -12.63 -14.79 19.41
CA LYS A 113 -13.60 -14.91 20.52
C LYS A 113 -14.97 -15.44 20.07
N VAL A 114 -15.35 -15.22 18.82
CA VAL A 114 -16.62 -15.73 18.26
C VAL A 114 -16.53 -17.23 17.94
N SER A 115 -15.31 -17.77 17.75
CA SER A 115 -15.08 -19.18 17.40
C SER A 115 -14.78 -20.11 18.57
N LEU A 116 -14.98 -19.71 19.83
CA LEU A 116 -14.88 -20.63 20.97
C LEU A 116 -16.26 -21.24 21.26
N PRO A 117 -16.51 -22.53 20.93
CA PRO A 117 -17.65 -23.22 21.51
C PRO A 117 -17.42 -23.33 23.02
N LYS A 118 -18.44 -22.92 23.76
CA LYS A 118 -18.58 -23.16 25.20
C LYS A 118 -18.60 -24.68 25.40
N ILE A 119 -17.48 -25.28 25.79
CA ILE A 119 -17.49 -26.65 26.31
C ILE A 119 -17.90 -26.50 27.78
N GLU A 120 -19.20 -26.59 28.04
CA GLU A 120 -19.69 -26.96 29.36
C GLU A 120 -19.36 -28.44 29.54
N LEU A 121 -18.35 -28.73 30.38
CA LEU A 121 -18.18 -30.05 30.95
C LEU A 121 -19.10 -30.11 32.17
N GLU A 122 -20.20 -30.84 32.02
CA GLU A 122 -20.95 -31.43 33.13
C GLU A 122 -20.09 -32.43 33.92
#